data_AF-A0A4R3VWS6-F1
#
_entry.id   AF-A0A4R3VWS6-F1
#
_cell.length_a   1.000
_cell.length_b   1.000
_cell.length_c   1.000
_cell.angle_alpha   90.00
_cell.angle_beta   90.00
_cell.angle_gamma   90.00
#
_symmetry.space_group_name_H-M   'P 1'
#
loop_
_entity.id
_entity.type
_entity.pdbx_description
1 polymer ?
#
loop_
_entity_poly.entity_id
_entity_poly.type
_entity_poly.pdbx_seq_one_letter_code
_entity_poly.pdbx_strand_id
1 'polypeptide(L)'
;MKYCFVLLFCCVLSGCSSYKFAKESVFVNDVDEYFNHSLKLNVWTYMNFYPHQDGERTGVRLHDFYENDVEVLKKTGLKSKGSKVLFSAVPSGLPHYNLLALVHNKPLPRTEEFERREVNDEQFYLEKDYVLGQLDIRHVVIPFEKGKKTLSLVYYINKEEHQNCRFCKLEYLAKINTSNLQDSKKQYRDNWLIAENISDTIADTDIKVPEGLDYNQGKIFLKLFAQYETQTGINYFHILDAKSKDSIVKVKLPPNRYFLEYENEQRQIIYRDTIQVKL
;
A
#
# COMPACT_ATOMS: atom_id res chain seq x y z
N MET A 1 6.81 11.03 51.87
CA MET A 1 5.72 11.29 50.89
C MET A 1 6.08 12.24 49.73
N LYS A 2 7.24 12.90 49.67
CA LYS A 2 7.62 13.74 48.49
C LYS A 2 8.28 12.97 47.33
N TYR A 3 8.89 11.82 47.60
CA TYR A 3 9.65 11.05 46.59
C TYR A 3 8.79 10.09 45.74
N CYS A 4 7.62 9.65 46.23
CA CYS A 4 6.71 8.80 45.44
C CYS A 4 6.04 9.56 44.29
N PHE A 5 5.78 10.86 44.44
CA PHE A 5 5.16 11.67 43.37
C PHE A 5 6.11 11.92 42.19
N VAL A 6 7.42 12.03 42.44
CA VAL A 6 8.44 12.21 41.39
C VAL A 6 8.62 10.93 40.56
N LEU A 7 8.56 9.77 41.19
CA LEU A 7 8.64 8.46 40.51
C LEU A 7 7.40 8.18 39.65
N LEU A 8 6.20 8.52 40.14
CA LEU A 8 4.97 8.40 39.37
C LEU A 8 5.01 9.31 38.12
N PHE A 9 5.50 10.55 38.26
CA PHE A 9 5.60 11.50 37.15
C PHE A 9 6.62 11.09 36.08
N CYS A 10 7.74 10.48 36.48
CA CYS A 10 8.73 9.91 35.54
C CYS A 10 8.20 8.68 34.77
N CYS A 11 7.30 7.89 35.36
CA CYS A 11 6.65 6.76 34.69
C CYS A 11 5.58 7.20 33.68
N VAL A 12 4.87 8.31 33.90
CA VAL A 12 3.88 8.83 32.94
C VAL A 12 4.53 9.52 31.73
N LEU A 13 5.73 10.09 31.90
CA LEU A 13 6.48 10.78 30.83
C LEU A 13 7.36 9.86 29.97
N SER A 14 7.60 8.63 30.42
CA SER A 14 8.23 7.57 29.61
C SER A 14 7.17 6.85 28.77
N GLY A 15 6.35 7.64 28.05
CA GLY A 15 5.42 7.11 27.07
C GLY A 15 6.19 6.25 26.08
N CYS A 16 6.00 4.93 26.19
CA CYS A 16 6.61 3.96 25.29
C CYS A 16 6.11 4.30 23.88
N SER A 17 6.96 4.94 23.07
CA SER A 17 6.56 5.40 21.75
C SER A 17 6.42 4.18 20.83
N SER A 18 5.22 3.62 20.78
CA SER A 18 4.89 2.54 19.86
C SER A 18 4.77 3.05 18.43
N TYR A 19 5.17 2.22 17.48
CA TYR A 19 4.86 2.47 16.07
C TYR A 19 3.35 2.44 15.90
N LYS A 20 2.80 3.41 15.17
CA LYS A 20 1.37 3.50 14.91
C LYS A 20 1.11 3.31 13.43
N PHE A 21 0.15 2.45 13.12
CA PHE A 21 -0.37 2.33 11.78
C PHE A 21 -1.10 3.61 11.35
N ALA A 22 -1.08 3.88 10.04
CA ALA A 22 -1.85 4.93 9.42
C ALA A 22 -3.34 4.58 9.50
N LYS A 23 -4.17 5.61 9.67
CA LYS A 23 -5.62 5.48 9.54
C LYS A 23 -6.01 5.59 8.08
N GLU A 24 -7.23 5.15 7.74
CA GLU A 24 -7.77 5.22 6.37
C GLU A 24 -6.94 4.47 5.32
N SER A 25 -6.28 3.41 5.77
CA SER A 25 -5.61 2.41 4.95
C SER A 25 -6.64 1.57 4.20
N VAL A 26 -6.50 1.43 2.89
CA VAL A 26 -7.31 0.53 2.07
C VAL A 26 -6.36 -0.37 1.29
N PHE A 27 -6.50 -1.68 1.50
CA PHE A 27 -5.83 -2.73 0.73
C PHE A 27 -6.90 -3.69 0.20
N VAL A 28 -6.85 -3.99 -1.09
CA VAL A 28 -7.90 -4.72 -1.81
C VAL A 28 -7.24 -5.90 -2.50
N ASN A 29 -7.90 -7.07 -2.45
CA ASN A 29 -7.39 -8.22 -3.16
C ASN A 29 -7.33 -7.97 -4.67
N ASP A 30 -6.33 -8.57 -5.33
CA ASP A 30 -6.12 -8.49 -6.78
C ASP A 30 -5.86 -7.07 -7.32
N VAL A 31 -5.67 -6.08 -6.44
CA VAL A 31 -5.20 -4.73 -6.77
C VAL A 31 -3.76 -4.61 -6.29
N ASP A 32 -2.84 -4.26 -7.18
CA ASP A 32 -1.41 -4.14 -6.87
C ASP A 32 -1.03 -2.78 -6.23
N GLU A 33 -1.99 -2.16 -5.55
CA GLU A 33 -1.80 -0.90 -4.83
C GLU A 33 -2.46 -0.91 -3.45
N TYR A 34 -1.72 -0.36 -2.50
CA TYR A 34 -2.23 0.13 -1.22
C TYR A 34 -2.62 1.62 -1.37
N PHE A 35 -3.73 2.00 -0.77
CA PHE A 35 -4.26 3.37 -0.79
C PHE A 35 -4.32 3.95 0.62
N ASN A 36 -3.90 5.21 0.78
CA ASN A 36 -4.17 5.99 1.97
C ASN A 36 -4.74 7.37 1.62
N HIS A 37 -6.03 7.55 1.87
CA HIS A 37 -6.73 8.79 1.53
C HIS A 37 -6.30 9.97 2.41
N SER A 38 -6.04 9.72 3.70
CA SER A 38 -5.66 10.78 4.66
C SER A 38 -4.27 11.35 4.38
N LEU A 39 -3.34 10.50 3.94
CA LEU A 39 -1.95 10.86 3.63
C LEU A 39 -1.76 11.30 2.18
N LYS A 40 -2.78 11.11 1.33
CA LYS A 40 -2.75 11.31 -0.12
C LYS A 40 -1.54 10.58 -0.72
N LEU A 41 -1.58 9.25 -0.57
CA LEU A 41 -0.49 8.37 -0.95
C LEU A 41 -1.03 7.03 -1.47
N ASN A 42 -0.53 6.60 -2.61
CA ASN A 42 -0.60 5.22 -3.08
C ASN A 42 0.77 4.56 -2.93
N VAL A 43 0.80 3.28 -2.59
CA VAL A 43 2.03 2.47 -2.57
C VAL A 43 1.78 1.22 -3.38
N TRP A 44 2.56 1.03 -4.44
CA TRP A 44 2.54 -0.20 -5.22
C TRP A 44 2.99 -1.38 -4.37
N THR A 45 2.24 -2.45 -4.48
CA THR A 45 2.45 -3.74 -3.83
C THR A 45 2.51 -4.83 -4.90
N TYR A 46 2.78 -6.08 -4.52
CA TYR A 46 2.61 -7.20 -5.45
C TYR A 46 1.20 -7.76 -5.38
N MET A 47 0.71 -8.30 -6.51
CA MET A 47 -0.57 -9.02 -6.57
C MET A 47 -0.61 -10.29 -5.72
N ASN A 48 0.54 -10.81 -5.27
CA ASN A 48 0.59 -11.99 -4.39
C ASN A 48 0.45 -11.66 -2.90
N PHE A 49 0.14 -10.40 -2.57
CA PHE A 49 -0.32 -10.03 -1.24
C PHE A 49 -1.84 -10.08 -1.18
N TYR A 50 -2.35 -10.75 -0.15
CA TYR A 50 -3.78 -10.90 0.13
C TYR A 50 -4.10 -10.22 1.46
N PRO A 51 -5.35 -9.77 1.72
CA PRO A 51 -5.73 -9.29 3.06
C PRO A 51 -5.44 -10.36 4.12
N HIS A 52 -4.86 -9.96 5.26
CA HIS A 52 -4.57 -10.90 6.34
C HIS A 52 -5.86 -11.47 6.96
N GLN A 53 -5.90 -12.78 7.19
CA GLN A 53 -6.96 -13.44 7.97
C GLN A 53 -6.40 -13.90 9.33
N ASP A 54 -7.22 -13.80 10.38
CA ASP A 54 -6.83 -14.16 11.74
C ASP A 54 -6.30 -15.61 11.80
N GLY A 55 -5.08 -15.78 12.31
CA GLY A 55 -4.42 -17.07 12.43
C GLY A 55 -3.52 -17.46 11.24
N GLU A 56 -3.55 -16.71 10.13
CA GLU A 56 -2.64 -16.94 9.02
C GLU A 56 -1.21 -16.41 9.32
N ARG A 57 -0.24 -16.88 8.54
CA ARG A 57 1.16 -16.37 8.61
C ARG A 57 1.50 -15.45 7.46
N THR A 58 0.56 -15.24 6.54
CA THR A 58 0.72 -14.45 5.32
C THR A 58 -0.38 -13.41 5.22
N GLY A 59 -0.23 -12.49 4.28
CA GLY A 59 -1.16 -11.41 3.98
C GLY A 59 -0.71 -10.04 4.49
N VAL A 60 -1.53 -9.03 4.23
CA VAL A 60 -1.31 -7.63 4.58
C VAL A 60 -2.00 -7.28 5.89
N ARG A 61 -1.21 -6.87 6.86
CA ARG A 61 -1.63 -6.34 8.16
C ARG A 61 -1.61 -4.82 8.15
N LEU A 62 -2.75 -4.23 8.53
CA LEU A 62 -2.95 -2.78 8.56
C LEU A 62 -3.02 -2.21 9.98
N HIS A 63 -2.98 -3.06 11.00
CA HIS A 63 -3.23 -2.67 12.40
C HIS A 63 -2.23 -3.27 13.39
N ASP A 64 -1.47 -4.28 12.98
CA ASP A 64 -0.53 -5.01 13.81
C ASP A 64 0.69 -5.47 13.00
N PHE A 65 1.68 -6.01 13.69
CA PHE A 65 2.96 -6.40 13.13
C PHE A 65 3.11 -7.92 13.07
N TYR A 66 3.82 -8.41 12.06
CA TYR A 66 4.39 -9.75 12.07
C TYR A 66 5.53 -9.85 13.10
N GLU A 67 5.91 -11.09 13.36
CA GLU A 67 7.08 -11.39 14.17
C GLU A 67 8.34 -10.75 13.57
N ASN A 68 9.21 -10.19 14.43
CA ASN A 68 10.44 -9.47 14.09
C ASN A 68 10.29 -8.06 13.50
N ASP A 69 9.12 -7.64 13.00
CA ASP A 69 8.94 -6.32 12.37
C ASP A 69 9.48 -5.17 13.23
N VAL A 70 9.11 -5.14 14.53
CA VAL A 70 9.52 -4.08 15.45
C VAL A 70 11.03 -4.08 15.68
N GLU A 71 11.67 -5.25 15.71
CA GLU A 71 13.11 -5.37 15.90
C GLU A 71 13.87 -4.97 14.63
N VAL A 72 13.34 -5.34 13.46
CA VAL A 72 13.83 -4.91 12.15
C VAL A 72 13.74 -3.38 12.01
N LEU A 73 12.62 -2.75 12.40
CA LEU A 73 12.46 -1.29 12.38
C LEU A 73 13.48 -0.59 13.30
N LYS A 74 13.77 -1.16 14.46
CA LYS A 74 14.83 -0.64 15.35
C LYS A 74 16.21 -0.80 14.70
N LYS A 75 16.49 -1.95 14.07
CA LYS A 75 17.76 -2.24 13.40
C LYS A 75 18.05 -1.28 12.24
N THR A 76 17.04 -0.92 11.46
CA THR A 76 17.15 0.05 10.35
C THR A 76 17.18 1.50 10.85
N GLY A 77 17.02 1.74 12.15
CA GLY A 77 17.04 3.07 12.75
C GLY A 77 15.76 3.89 12.52
N LEU A 78 14.69 3.26 12.01
CA LEU A 78 13.40 3.91 11.80
C LEU A 78 12.71 4.13 13.13
N LYS A 79 12.53 5.38 13.54
CA LYS A 79 11.88 5.74 14.82
C LYS A 79 10.36 5.77 14.67
N SER A 80 9.63 5.42 15.73
CA SER A 80 8.17 5.52 15.78
C SER A 80 7.65 6.96 15.83
N LYS A 81 8.42 7.87 16.45
CA LYS A 81 8.06 9.29 16.49
C LYS A 81 8.17 9.92 15.10
N GLY A 82 7.05 10.44 14.61
CA GLY A 82 7.01 11.14 13.31
C GLY A 82 6.90 10.22 12.09
N SER A 83 6.73 8.91 12.30
CA SER A 83 6.44 7.94 11.26
C SER A 83 5.03 7.36 11.41
N LYS A 84 4.50 6.83 10.32
CA LYS A 84 3.28 6.02 10.28
C LYS A 84 3.55 4.76 9.48
N VAL A 85 3.22 3.61 10.04
CA VAL A 85 3.27 2.35 9.30
C VAL A 85 2.05 2.26 8.41
N LEU A 86 2.26 2.07 7.12
CA LEU A 86 1.19 1.95 6.14
C LEU A 86 0.63 0.52 6.16
N PHE A 87 1.53 -0.46 6.12
CA PHE A 87 1.22 -1.87 6.23
C PHE A 87 2.47 -2.69 6.61
N SER A 88 2.23 -3.91 7.09
CA SER A 88 3.20 -5.00 7.15
C SER A 88 2.66 -6.19 6.37
N ALA A 89 3.47 -6.80 5.50
CA ALA A 89 2.97 -7.80 4.57
C ALA A 89 3.93 -8.99 4.44
N VAL A 90 3.34 -10.18 4.28
CA VAL A 90 4.03 -11.42 3.89
C VAL A 90 3.28 -12.02 2.70
N PRO A 91 3.95 -12.40 1.60
CA PRO A 91 3.25 -12.91 0.42
C PRO A 91 2.67 -14.30 0.70
N SER A 92 1.57 -14.64 0.00
CA SER A 92 0.98 -15.98 0.10
C SER A 92 1.81 -17.06 -0.61
N GLY A 93 2.59 -16.67 -1.62
CA GLY A 93 3.51 -17.55 -2.36
C GLY A 93 4.97 -17.34 -1.98
N LEU A 94 5.81 -18.33 -2.30
CA LEU A 94 7.26 -18.27 -2.08
C LEU A 94 7.95 -17.21 -2.96
N PRO A 95 9.07 -16.62 -2.50
CA PRO A 95 9.66 -16.79 -1.17
C PRO A 95 8.86 -16.04 -0.09
N HIS A 96 8.81 -16.57 1.13
CA HIS A 96 8.13 -15.92 2.25
C HIS A 96 9.03 -14.85 2.88
N TYR A 97 8.95 -13.64 2.33
CA TYR A 97 9.60 -12.45 2.88
C TYR A 97 8.60 -11.52 3.56
N ASN A 98 9.11 -10.62 4.38
CA ASN A 98 8.34 -9.55 4.98
C ASN A 98 8.61 -8.22 4.27
N LEU A 99 7.57 -7.43 4.08
CA LEU A 99 7.64 -6.08 3.55
C LEU A 99 6.87 -5.12 4.47
N LEU A 100 7.59 -4.16 5.02
CA LEU A 100 7.05 -3.06 5.80
C LEU A 100 7.09 -1.78 4.96
N ALA A 101 5.99 -1.02 4.94
CA ALA A 101 5.95 0.31 4.35
C ALA A 101 5.67 1.36 5.42
N LEU A 102 6.46 2.42 5.47
CA LEU A 102 6.32 3.50 6.44
C LEU A 102 6.47 4.86 5.76
N VAL A 103 5.64 5.82 6.15
CA VAL A 103 5.79 7.21 5.70
C VAL A 103 6.31 8.10 6.83
N HIS A 104 7.12 9.09 6.48
CA HIS A 104 7.72 10.08 7.37
C HIS A 104 7.41 11.49 6.87
N ASN A 105 7.12 12.43 7.80
CA ASN A 105 6.73 13.83 7.47
C ASN A 105 7.84 14.87 7.73
N LYS A 106 9.08 14.45 8.02
CA LYS A 106 10.26 15.27 8.37
C LYS A 106 11.54 14.52 7.96
N PRO A 107 12.75 15.14 7.91
CA PRO A 107 13.78 14.73 6.97
C PRO A 107 14.16 13.27 7.17
N LEU A 108 14.56 12.70 6.03
CA LEU A 108 15.02 11.34 5.80
C LEU A 108 15.60 10.66 7.05
N PRO A 109 15.39 9.34 7.22
CA PRO A 109 16.28 8.54 8.05
C PRO A 109 17.74 8.94 7.77
N ARG A 110 18.65 8.81 8.73
CA ARG A 110 20.08 9.05 8.48
C ARG A 110 20.53 8.23 7.27
N THR A 111 20.68 8.87 6.12
CA THR A 111 20.90 8.22 4.81
C THR A 111 22.29 8.46 4.26
N GLU A 112 23.22 8.93 5.09
CA GLU A 112 24.60 9.23 4.68
C GLU A 112 25.33 7.99 4.16
N GLU A 113 24.97 6.80 4.66
CA GLU A 113 25.54 5.51 4.27
C GLU A 113 24.67 4.74 3.26
N PHE A 114 23.67 5.38 2.66
CA PHE A 114 22.80 4.72 1.68
C PHE A 114 23.35 4.90 0.27
N GLU A 115 23.24 3.85 -0.52
CA GLU A 115 23.57 3.89 -1.95
C GLU A 115 22.42 4.54 -2.72
N ARG A 116 22.73 5.48 -3.60
CA ARG A 116 21.75 6.10 -4.50
C ARG A 116 21.54 5.24 -5.74
N ARG A 117 20.28 5.00 -6.09
CA ARG A 117 19.85 4.26 -7.28
C ARG A 117 18.99 5.18 -8.15
N GLU A 118 19.47 5.48 -9.34
CA GLU A 118 18.70 6.24 -10.34
C GLU A 118 17.63 5.34 -10.97
N VAL A 119 16.44 5.90 -11.18
CA VAL A 119 15.35 5.29 -11.95
C VAL A 119 15.30 5.92 -13.35
N ASN A 120 15.49 7.24 -13.42
CA ASN A 120 15.75 8.03 -14.62
C ASN A 120 16.47 9.33 -14.22
N ASP A 121 16.66 10.25 -15.17
CA ASP A 121 17.44 11.49 -14.98
C ASP A 121 16.95 12.40 -13.83
N GLU A 122 15.69 12.27 -13.41
CA GLU A 122 15.10 13.12 -12.36
C GLU A 122 14.65 12.34 -11.12
N GLN A 123 14.60 11.01 -11.20
CA GLN A 123 13.98 10.16 -10.19
C GLN A 123 14.96 9.15 -9.59
N PHE A 124 14.96 9.05 -8.26
CA PHE A 124 15.91 8.20 -7.54
C PHE A 124 15.36 7.69 -6.21
N TYR A 125 15.94 6.61 -5.72
CA TYR A 125 15.80 6.15 -4.34
C TYR A 125 17.16 5.88 -3.71
N LEU A 126 17.16 5.70 -2.40
CA LEU A 126 18.34 5.34 -1.62
C LEU A 126 18.12 3.94 -1.05
N GLU A 127 19.15 3.11 -0.98
CA GLU A 127 19.05 1.78 -0.36
C GLU A 127 20.24 1.45 0.54
N LYS A 128 19.99 0.62 1.55
CA LYS A 128 21.02 0.08 2.42
C LYS A 128 20.65 -1.29 2.97
N ASP A 129 21.63 -2.16 3.06
CA ASP A 129 21.49 -3.50 3.59
C ASP A 129 21.89 -3.59 5.07
N TYR A 130 21.18 -4.42 5.81
CA TYR A 130 21.42 -4.74 7.22
C TYR A 130 21.31 -6.24 7.45
N VAL A 131 21.87 -6.70 8.57
CA VAL A 131 21.75 -8.09 9.04
C VAL A 131 21.29 -8.07 10.50
N LEU A 132 20.28 -8.89 10.82
CA LEU A 132 19.77 -9.12 12.17
C LEU A 132 19.61 -10.63 12.40
N GLY A 133 20.63 -11.26 13.00
CA GLY A 133 20.66 -12.71 13.17
C GLY A 133 20.61 -13.45 11.83
N GLN A 134 19.56 -14.25 11.62
CA GLN A 134 19.29 -14.97 10.37
C GLN A 134 18.49 -14.17 9.34
N LEU A 135 18.13 -12.92 9.66
CA LEU A 135 17.40 -12.04 8.75
C LEU A 135 18.37 -11.17 7.97
N ASP A 136 18.21 -11.20 6.66
CA ASP A 136 18.80 -10.24 5.76
C ASP A 136 17.76 -9.18 5.42
N ILE A 137 18.13 -7.92 5.59
CA ILE A 137 17.22 -6.77 5.51
C ILE A 137 17.74 -5.82 4.43
N ARG A 138 16.84 -5.31 3.60
CA ARG A 138 17.10 -4.17 2.71
C ARG A 138 16.12 -3.05 3.02
N HIS A 139 16.65 -1.86 3.27
CA HIS A 139 15.88 -0.67 3.51
C HIS A 139 16.00 0.26 2.30
N VAL A 140 14.89 0.46 1.61
CA VAL A 140 14.74 1.43 0.52
C VAL A 140 14.07 2.69 1.04
N VAL A 141 14.57 3.84 0.65
CA VAL A 141 14.14 5.18 1.07
C VAL A 141 13.84 6.01 -0.18
N ILE A 142 12.58 6.44 -0.32
CA ILE A 142 12.09 7.21 -1.47
C ILE A 142 11.65 8.59 -0.97
N PRO A 143 12.46 9.65 -1.16
CA PRO A 143 12.01 11.01 -0.89
C PRO A 143 10.95 11.42 -1.93
N PHE A 144 9.93 12.15 -1.50
CA PHE A 144 8.93 12.73 -2.39
C PHE A 144 8.38 14.05 -1.83
N GLU A 145 7.50 14.73 -2.57
CA GLU A 145 7.07 16.10 -2.28
C GLU A 145 8.25 17.06 -2.05
N LYS A 146 9.24 17.03 -2.95
CA LYS A 146 10.50 17.81 -2.83
C LYS A 146 11.24 17.54 -1.51
N GLY A 147 11.23 16.29 -1.06
CA GLY A 147 11.92 15.85 0.16
C GLY A 147 11.19 16.14 1.47
N LYS A 148 9.96 16.67 1.42
CA LYS A 148 9.14 16.91 2.62
C LYS A 148 8.60 15.61 3.23
N LYS A 149 8.38 14.59 2.39
CA LYS A 149 7.96 13.27 2.81
C LYS A 149 8.93 12.21 2.32
N THR A 150 8.89 11.07 2.98
CA THR A 150 9.71 9.91 2.63
C THR A 150 8.92 8.64 2.84
N LEU A 151 8.94 7.75 1.85
CA LEU A 151 8.50 6.38 1.99
C LEU A 151 9.72 5.50 2.31
N SER A 152 9.64 4.74 3.38
CA SER A 152 10.58 3.65 3.69
C SER A 152 9.91 2.33 3.34
N LEU A 153 10.52 1.55 2.44
CA LEU A 153 10.20 0.16 2.21
C LEU A 153 11.28 -0.69 2.89
N VAL A 154 10.91 -1.47 3.90
CA VAL A 154 11.84 -2.36 4.62
C VAL A 154 11.46 -3.78 4.28
N TYR A 155 12.29 -4.41 3.48
CA TYR A 155 12.18 -5.81 3.10
C TYR A 155 13.09 -6.63 3.99
N TYR A 156 12.61 -7.76 4.50
CA TYR A 156 13.50 -8.72 5.16
C TYR A 156 13.06 -10.15 4.90
N ILE A 157 14.04 -11.05 4.93
CA ILE A 157 13.83 -12.46 4.59
C ILE A 157 14.84 -13.31 5.38
N ASN A 158 14.40 -14.49 5.81
CA ASN A 158 15.29 -15.46 6.46
C ASN A 158 16.31 -16.01 5.44
N LYS A 159 17.58 -16.13 5.85
CA LYS A 159 18.67 -16.70 5.02
C LYS A 159 18.36 -18.06 4.42
N GLU A 160 17.59 -18.88 5.11
CA GLU A 160 17.17 -20.20 4.61
C GLU A 160 16.17 -20.11 3.45
N GLU A 161 15.41 -19.02 3.37
CA GLU A 161 14.36 -18.76 2.36
C GLU A 161 14.91 -18.07 1.09
N HIS A 162 16.22 -17.75 1.04
CA HIS A 162 16.82 -16.93 -0.03
C HIS A 162 16.87 -17.57 -1.42
N GLN A 163 16.35 -18.78 -1.63
CA GLN A 163 16.48 -19.66 -2.83
C GLN A 163 16.95 -18.97 -4.15
N ASN A 164 18.22 -18.57 -4.22
CA ASN A 164 18.87 -17.80 -5.30
C ASN A 164 18.40 -16.35 -5.56
N CYS A 165 17.44 -15.83 -4.80
CA CYS A 165 16.98 -14.44 -4.87
C CYS A 165 16.74 -13.87 -3.45
N ARG A 166 17.74 -13.16 -2.92
CA ARG A 166 17.63 -12.48 -1.61
C ARG A 166 16.72 -11.25 -1.66
N PHE A 167 16.75 -10.47 -2.75
CA PHE A 167 16.02 -9.19 -2.87
C PHE A 167 15.41 -8.94 -4.27
N CYS A 168 15.31 -9.93 -5.16
CA CYS A 168 14.90 -9.70 -6.56
C CYS A 168 13.48 -9.13 -6.70
N LYS A 169 12.62 -9.33 -5.69
CA LYS A 169 11.28 -8.71 -5.65
C LYS A 169 11.30 -7.29 -5.11
N LEU A 170 12.33 -6.82 -4.41
CA LEU A 170 12.29 -5.46 -3.88
C LEU A 170 12.61 -4.39 -4.94
N GLU A 171 13.53 -4.68 -5.87
CA GLU A 171 14.00 -3.69 -6.84
C GLU A 171 12.88 -3.14 -7.73
N TYR A 172 12.00 -4.03 -8.22
CA TYR A 172 10.82 -3.61 -8.99
C TYR A 172 9.91 -2.69 -8.19
N LEU A 173 9.58 -3.07 -6.94
CA LEU A 173 8.76 -2.23 -6.04
C LEU A 173 9.41 -0.88 -5.76
N ALA A 174 10.72 -0.85 -5.54
CA ALA A 174 11.48 0.38 -5.32
C ALA A 174 11.37 1.31 -6.53
N LYS A 175 11.61 0.78 -7.75
CA LYS A 175 11.53 1.54 -9.00
C LYS A 175 10.13 2.08 -9.26
N ILE A 176 9.09 1.24 -9.24
CA ILE A 176 7.72 1.67 -9.58
C ILE A 176 7.15 2.65 -8.54
N ASN A 177 7.41 2.45 -7.25
CA ASN A 177 7.02 3.40 -6.22
C ASN A 177 7.76 4.72 -6.38
N THR A 178 9.06 4.70 -6.69
CA THR A 178 9.83 5.93 -6.94
C THR A 178 9.22 6.73 -8.09
N SER A 179 8.94 6.06 -9.21
CA SER A 179 8.34 6.71 -10.38
C SER A 179 6.97 7.32 -10.12
N ASN A 180 6.12 6.67 -9.31
CA ASN A 180 4.79 7.18 -8.98
C ASN A 180 4.82 8.28 -7.92
N LEU A 181 5.69 8.17 -6.91
CA LEU A 181 5.71 9.12 -5.79
C LEU A 181 6.41 10.43 -6.13
N GLN A 182 7.44 10.38 -6.97
CA GLN A 182 8.15 11.57 -7.41
C GLN A 182 7.47 12.27 -8.59
N ASP A 183 6.44 11.66 -9.18
CA ASP A 183 5.49 12.32 -10.09
C ASP A 183 4.26 12.81 -9.31
N SER A 184 4.16 14.14 -9.14
CA SER A 184 3.05 14.78 -8.41
C SER A 184 1.65 14.43 -8.92
N LYS A 185 1.51 14.03 -10.20
CA LYS A 185 0.23 13.63 -10.78
C LYS A 185 -0.15 12.18 -10.44
N LYS A 186 0.80 11.35 -10.03
CA LYS A 186 0.63 9.91 -9.77
C LYS A 186 0.73 9.54 -8.30
N GLN A 187 1.17 10.46 -7.44
CA GLN A 187 1.36 10.23 -6.00
C GLN A 187 0.10 9.68 -5.30
N TYR A 188 -1.08 10.20 -5.68
CA TYR A 188 -2.34 9.74 -5.13
C TYR A 188 -3.43 9.66 -6.20
N ARG A 189 -4.15 8.55 -6.19
CA ARG A 189 -5.39 8.32 -6.94
C ARG A 189 -6.34 7.51 -6.07
N ASP A 190 -7.62 7.80 -6.20
CA ASP A 190 -8.70 7.04 -5.56
C ASP A 190 -9.08 5.78 -6.34
N ASN A 191 -8.47 5.57 -7.50
CA ASN A 191 -8.76 4.47 -8.40
C ASN A 191 -7.50 3.74 -8.85
N TRP A 192 -7.71 2.57 -9.45
CA TRP A 192 -6.70 1.74 -10.07
C TRP A 192 -7.27 1.09 -11.33
N LEU A 193 -6.43 0.96 -12.36
CA LEU A 193 -6.78 0.37 -13.64
C LEU A 193 -5.63 -0.55 -14.07
N ILE A 194 -5.94 -1.77 -14.49
CA ILE A 194 -4.92 -2.71 -14.96
C ILE A 194 -4.18 -2.14 -16.19
N ALA A 195 -2.84 -2.19 -16.14
CA ALA A 195 -1.96 -1.57 -17.13
C ALA A 195 -2.09 -2.17 -18.55
N GLU A 196 -2.64 -3.38 -18.68
CA GLU A 196 -2.84 -4.08 -19.96
C GLU A 196 -4.02 -3.52 -20.77
N ASN A 197 -4.84 -2.63 -20.19
CA ASN A 197 -5.95 -1.97 -20.89
C ASN A 197 -5.50 -0.83 -21.82
N ILE A 198 -4.20 -0.68 -22.11
CA ILE A 198 -3.66 0.30 -23.07
C ILE A 198 -3.59 -0.34 -24.47
N SER A 199 -4.73 -0.77 -25.01
CA SER A 199 -4.84 -1.12 -26.44
C SER A 199 -5.23 0.12 -27.26
N ASP A 200 -5.10 0.08 -28.58
CA ASP A 200 -5.63 1.13 -29.47
C ASP A 200 -7.18 1.17 -29.51
N THR A 201 -7.84 0.26 -28.80
CA THR A 201 -9.29 0.03 -28.78
C THR A 201 -9.85 0.25 -27.38
N ILE A 202 -9.90 1.52 -26.96
CA ILE A 202 -10.42 1.92 -25.65
C ILE A 202 -11.57 2.90 -25.84
N ALA A 203 -12.68 2.68 -25.13
CA ALA A 203 -13.83 3.58 -25.13
C ALA A 203 -13.89 4.40 -23.84
N ASP A 204 -14.25 5.69 -23.97
CA ASP A 204 -14.65 6.51 -22.83
C ASP A 204 -15.99 5.99 -22.29
N THR A 205 -15.98 5.49 -21.06
CA THR A 205 -17.13 4.85 -20.41
C THR A 205 -17.56 5.65 -19.19
N ASP A 206 -18.83 6.03 -19.16
CA ASP A 206 -19.48 6.69 -18.04
C ASP A 206 -20.26 5.67 -17.22
N ILE A 207 -19.88 5.50 -15.95
CA ILE A 207 -20.55 4.60 -15.01
C ILE A 207 -21.35 5.46 -14.04
N LYS A 208 -22.68 5.37 -14.12
CA LYS A 208 -23.57 6.02 -13.15
C LYS A 208 -23.51 5.25 -11.84
N VAL A 209 -23.14 5.93 -10.75
CA VAL A 209 -23.19 5.34 -9.40
C VAL A 209 -24.66 5.10 -9.00
N PRO A 210 -25.02 3.91 -8.49
CA PRO A 210 -26.39 3.60 -8.08
C PRO A 210 -26.93 4.57 -7.03
N GLU A 211 -28.19 4.97 -7.21
CA GLU A 211 -28.92 5.75 -6.21
C GLU A 211 -29.22 4.88 -4.98
N GLY A 212 -29.08 5.43 -3.77
CA GLY A 212 -29.43 4.73 -2.52
C GLY A 212 -28.27 4.01 -1.82
N LEU A 213 -27.04 4.10 -2.33
CA LEU A 213 -25.86 3.65 -1.59
C LEU A 213 -25.66 4.47 -0.30
N ASP A 214 -25.44 3.79 0.83
CA ASP A 214 -25.28 4.42 2.15
C ASP A 214 -23.80 4.71 2.49
N TYR A 215 -23.39 5.96 2.23
CA TYR A 215 -22.06 6.46 2.55
C TYR A 215 -21.86 6.81 4.03
N ASN A 216 -22.90 6.76 4.87
CA ASN A 216 -22.76 7.07 6.29
C ASN A 216 -22.01 5.95 7.05
N GLN A 217 -21.94 4.76 6.47
CA GLN A 217 -21.25 3.60 7.03
C GLN A 217 -19.76 3.54 6.64
N GLY A 218 -19.27 4.49 5.84
CA GLY A 218 -17.88 4.59 5.41
C GLY A 218 -17.74 4.70 3.90
N LYS A 219 -16.55 4.35 3.40
CA LYS A 219 -16.24 4.30 1.97
C LYS A 219 -16.94 3.14 1.29
N ILE A 220 -17.22 3.34 0.01
CA ILE A 220 -17.73 2.29 -0.87
C ILE A 220 -16.65 1.98 -1.91
N PHE A 221 -16.49 0.72 -2.23
CA PHE A 221 -15.50 0.26 -3.19
C PHE A 221 -16.20 -0.27 -4.43
N LEU A 222 -15.96 0.36 -5.57
CA LEU A 222 -16.39 -0.13 -6.88
C LEU A 222 -15.28 -1.00 -7.48
N LYS A 223 -15.61 -2.25 -7.79
CA LYS A 223 -14.75 -3.18 -8.54
C LYS A 223 -15.40 -3.52 -9.87
N LEU A 224 -14.61 -3.54 -10.93
CA LEU A 224 -15.03 -3.96 -12.26
C LEU A 224 -14.26 -5.20 -12.66
N PHE A 225 -15.01 -6.25 -12.98
CA PHE A 225 -14.47 -7.51 -13.47
C PHE A 225 -14.79 -7.65 -14.95
N ALA A 226 -13.78 -7.83 -15.79
CA ALA A 226 -14.00 -8.15 -17.18
C ALA A 226 -14.36 -9.63 -17.34
N GLN A 227 -15.32 -9.91 -18.21
CA GLN A 227 -15.64 -11.28 -18.61
C GLN A 227 -14.65 -11.76 -19.66
N TYR A 228 -13.92 -12.82 -19.34
CA TYR A 228 -13.18 -13.62 -20.31
C TYR A 228 -13.77 -15.04 -20.27
N GLU A 229 -13.85 -15.71 -21.42
CA GLU A 229 -14.52 -17.01 -21.65
C GLU A 229 -14.91 -17.82 -20.39
N THR A 230 -13.92 -18.21 -19.58
CA THR A 230 -14.10 -18.99 -18.34
C THR A 230 -13.57 -18.30 -17.07
N GLN A 231 -13.06 -17.07 -17.17
CA GLN A 231 -12.36 -16.36 -16.10
C GLN A 231 -12.85 -14.92 -15.96
N THR A 232 -12.84 -14.41 -14.72
CA THR A 232 -13.09 -13.00 -14.42
C THR A 232 -11.90 -12.45 -13.67
N GLY A 233 -11.31 -11.36 -14.18
CA GLY A 233 -10.21 -10.63 -13.53
C GLY A 233 -10.66 -9.21 -13.22
N ILE A 234 -10.19 -8.65 -12.10
CA ILE A 234 -10.42 -7.24 -11.79
C ILE A 234 -9.64 -6.37 -12.79
N ASN A 235 -10.35 -5.49 -13.48
CA ASN A 235 -9.75 -4.57 -14.45
C ASN A 235 -9.71 -3.14 -13.91
N TYR A 236 -10.61 -2.79 -12.99
CA TYR A 236 -10.68 -1.47 -12.41
C TYR A 236 -11.19 -1.51 -10.98
N PHE A 237 -10.67 -0.60 -10.16
CA PHE A 237 -11.06 -0.39 -8.78
C PHE A 237 -11.20 1.11 -8.50
N HIS A 238 -12.19 1.52 -7.71
CA HIS A 238 -12.39 2.91 -7.28
C HIS A 238 -12.93 2.98 -5.86
N ILE A 239 -12.30 3.82 -5.03
CA ILE A 239 -12.79 4.24 -3.72
C ILE A 239 -13.77 5.41 -3.91
N LEU A 240 -15.05 5.14 -3.67
CA LEU A 240 -16.12 6.13 -3.68
C LEU A 240 -16.32 6.70 -2.27
N ASP A 241 -16.43 8.02 -2.18
CA ASP A 241 -16.75 8.73 -0.94
C ASP A 241 -18.12 9.42 -1.03
N ALA A 242 -18.54 10.10 0.04
CA ALA A 242 -19.84 10.78 0.06
C ALA A 242 -20.01 11.86 -1.03
N LYS A 243 -18.90 12.41 -1.58
CA LYS A 243 -18.95 13.36 -2.71
C LYS A 243 -19.13 12.65 -4.05
N SER A 244 -18.88 11.34 -4.10
CA SER A 244 -19.18 10.49 -5.25
C SER A 244 -20.66 10.15 -5.36
N LYS A 245 -21.49 10.49 -4.37
CA LYS A 245 -22.94 10.31 -4.44
C LYS A 245 -23.50 11.07 -5.65
N ASP A 246 -24.27 10.37 -6.47
CA ASP A 246 -24.86 10.88 -7.72
C ASP A 246 -23.82 11.31 -8.78
N SER A 247 -22.56 10.92 -8.61
CA SER A 247 -21.49 11.20 -9.58
C SER A 247 -21.44 10.16 -10.71
N ILE A 248 -20.79 10.55 -11.80
CA ILE A 248 -20.45 9.66 -12.90
C ILE A 248 -18.97 9.33 -12.79
N VAL A 249 -18.65 8.05 -12.65
CA VAL A 249 -17.27 7.56 -12.73
C VAL A 249 -16.90 7.48 -14.20
N LYS A 250 -15.92 8.28 -14.61
CA LYS A 250 -15.39 8.28 -15.98
C LYS A 250 -14.16 7.40 -16.05
N VAL A 251 -14.23 6.37 -16.88
CA VAL A 251 -13.14 5.39 -17.02
C VAL A 251 -12.98 4.99 -18.48
N LYS A 252 -11.72 4.79 -18.87
CA LYS A 252 -11.35 4.31 -20.19
C LYS A 252 -11.22 2.79 -20.14
N LEU A 253 -12.11 2.07 -20.81
CA LEU A 253 -12.18 0.61 -20.78
C LEU A 253 -12.15 0.03 -22.20
N PRO A 254 -11.46 -1.11 -22.41
CA PRO A 254 -11.58 -1.82 -23.67
C PRO A 254 -12.98 -2.43 -23.82
N PRO A 255 -13.45 -2.67 -25.06
CA PRO A 255 -14.71 -3.34 -25.33
C PRO A 255 -14.77 -4.71 -24.68
N ASN A 256 -15.66 -4.84 -23.70
CA ASN A 256 -15.97 -6.11 -23.05
C ASN A 256 -17.30 -5.98 -22.30
N ARG A 257 -17.81 -7.11 -21.81
CA ARG A 257 -18.81 -7.14 -20.75
C ARG A 257 -18.10 -7.05 -19.40
N TYR A 258 -18.53 -6.13 -18.56
CA TYR A 258 -17.99 -5.93 -17.22
C TYR A 258 -19.06 -6.16 -16.17
N PHE A 259 -18.70 -6.87 -15.11
CA PHE A 259 -19.50 -7.01 -13.90
C PHE A 259 -19.01 -5.99 -12.87
N LEU A 260 -19.94 -5.22 -12.30
CA LEU A 260 -19.65 -4.22 -11.30
C LEU A 260 -20.06 -4.77 -9.95
N GLU A 261 -19.17 -4.69 -8.97
CA GLU A 261 -19.48 -4.98 -7.58
C GLU A 261 -19.17 -3.75 -6.72
N TYR A 262 -20.15 -3.36 -5.91
CA TYR A 262 -20.02 -2.31 -4.91
C TYR A 262 -19.93 -2.97 -3.54
N GLU A 263 -18.83 -2.73 -2.83
CA GLU A 263 -18.58 -3.27 -1.49
C GLU A 263 -18.52 -2.16 -0.45
N ASN A 264 -18.95 -2.45 0.78
CA ASN A 264 -18.69 -1.58 1.94
C ASN A 264 -17.28 -1.81 2.51
N GLU A 265 -16.91 -1.07 3.57
CA GLU A 265 -15.60 -1.21 4.23
C GLU A 265 -15.38 -2.61 4.84
N GLN A 266 -16.46 -3.31 5.18
CA GLN A 266 -16.43 -4.70 5.68
C GLN A 266 -16.33 -5.74 4.55
N ARG A 267 -16.11 -5.30 3.30
CA ARG A 267 -16.01 -6.16 2.10
C ARG A 267 -17.29 -6.94 1.78
N GLN A 268 -18.42 -6.50 2.30
CA GLN A 268 -19.72 -7.05 1.94
C GLN A 268 -20.22 -6.39 0.67
N ILE A 269 -20.66 -7.20 -0.28
CA ILE A 269 -21.23 -6.71 -1.53
C ILE A 269 -22.63 -6.16 -1.23
N ILE A 270 -22.81 -4.87 -1.50
CA ILE A 270 -24.05 -4.13 -1.24
C ILE A 270 -24.85 -3.85 -2.51
N TYR A 271 -24.20 -3.88 -3.68
CA TYR A 271 -24.87 -3.75 -4.97
C TYR A 271 -24.04 -4.42 -6.08
N ARG A 272 -24.72 -4.89 -7.12
CA ARG A 272 -24.10 -5.44 -8.33
C ARG A 272 -24.76 -4.86 -9.57
N ASP A 273 -23.96 -4.67 -10.62
CA ASP A 273 -24.44 -4.26 -11.93
C ASP A 273 -23.67 -4.95 -13.05
N THR A 274 -24.04 -4.67 -14.29
CA THR A 274 -23.31 -5.09 -15.49
C THR A 274 -23.35 -3.97 -16.51
N ILE A 275 -22.22 -3.73 -17.17
CA ILE A 275 -22.14 -2.83 -18.32
C ILE A 275 -21.56 -3.55 -19.52
N GLN A 276 -22.01 -3.17 -20.70
CA GLN A 276 -21.43 -3.61 -21.96
C GLN A 276 -20.71 -2.43 -22.61
N VAL A 277 -19.38 -2.50 -22.68
CA VAL A 277 -18.57 -1.52 -23.40
C VAL A 277 -18.45 -1.96 -24.85
N LYS A 278 -18.67 -1.01 -25.77
CA LYS A 278 -18.56 -1.18 -27.22
C LYS A 278 -17.64 -0.07 -27.75
N LEU A 279 -17.01 -0.29 -28.91
CA LEU A 279 -16.31 0.76 -29.66
C LEU A 279 -17.30 1.75 -30.26
#